data_AF-A0A357WT33-F1
#
_entry.id   AF-A0A357WT33-F1
#
_cell.length_a   1.000
_cell.length_b   1.000
_cell.length_c   1.000
_cell.angle_alpha   90.00
_cell.angle_beta   90.00
_cell.angle_gamma   90.00
#
_symmetry.space_group_name_H-M   'P 1'
#
loop_
_entity.id
_entity.type
_entity.pdbx_description
1 polymer ?
#
loop_
_entity_poly.entity_id
_entity_poly.type
_entity_poly.pdbx_seq_one_letter_code
_entity_poly.pdbx_strand_id
1 'polypeptide(L)'
;MFMTLSTRPEITEDRVEQIRDIIAENPTWNRTKISKHICRLWGWQSPNGYLKEISCRDMLRTLDKTGKINLPQVKHENEGCTK
;
A
#
# COMPACT_ATOMS: atom_id res chain seq x y z
N MET A 1 -0.69 -6.34 17.88
CA MET A 1 0.07 -7.55 17.51
C MET A 1 -0.88 -8.45 16.71
N PHE A 2 -0.81 -8.43 15.38
CA PHE A 2 -1.65 -9.26 14.52
C PHE A 2 -0.78 -9.96 13.48
N MET A 3 -0.16 -11.06 13.89
CA MET A 3 0.46 -12.02 12.98
C MET A 3 -0.62 -13.00 12.55
N THR A 4 -1.27 -12.74 11.40
CA THR A 4 -2.00 -13.81 10.70
C THR A 4 -1.09 -14.36 9.61
N LEU A 5 -0.69 -15.60 9.81
CA LEU A 5 0.18 -16.41 8.97
C LEU A 5 -0.32 -16.45 7.51
N SER A 6 0.25 -15.59 6.67
CA SER A 6 0.32 -15.72 5.22
C SER A 6 1.49 -14.84 4.77
N THR A 7 2.65 -15.49 4.59
CA THR A 7 3.93 -14.99 4.08
C THR A 7 3.93 -13.50 3.73
N ARG A 8 4.47 -12.68 4.65
CA ARG A 8 4.75 -11.27 4.36
C ARG A 8 5.70 -11.25 3.16
N PRO A 9 5.35 -10.56 2.06
CA PRO A 9 6.25 -10.42 0.93
C PRO A 9 7.54 -9.79 1.45
N GLU A 10 8.67 -10.45 1.17
CA GLU A 10 9.99 -9.89 1.46
C GLU A 10 10.12 -8.55 0.73
N ILE A 11 10.47 -7.49 1.46
CA ILE A 11 10.58 -6.16 0.86
C ILE A 11 12.01 -5.95 0.41
N THR A 12 12.28 -6.37 -0.82
CA THR A 12 13.53 -6.11 -1.53
C THR A 12 13.51 -4.73 -2.19
N GLU A 13 14.67 -4.23 -2.62
CA GLU A 13 14.78 -2.95 -3.32
C GLU A 13 13.96 -2.92 -4.62
N ASP A 14 13.97 -4.00 -5.40
CA ASP A 14 13.12 -4.15 -6.60
C ASP A 14 11.63 -3.94 -6.29
N ARG A 15 11.13 -4.51 -5.21
CA ARG A 15 9.74 -4.32 -4.78
C ARG A 15 9.45 -2.91 -4.32
N VAL A 16 10.42 -2.26 -3.67
CA VAL A 16 10.31 -0.84 -3.30
C VAL A 16 10.24 0.03 -4.55
N GLU A 17 11.08 -0.25 -5.55
CA GLU A 17 11.06 0.42 -6.85
C GLU A 17 9.74 0.19 -7.57
N GLN A 18 9.23 -1.05 -7.63
CA GLN A 18 7.90 -1.34 -8.18
C GLN A 18 6.79 -0.51 -7.51
N ILE A 19 6.80 -0.39 -6.18
CA ILE A 19 5.80 0.43 -5.48
C ILE A 19 5.95 1.90 -5.88
N ARG A 20 7.18 2.41 -5.98
CA ARG A 20 7.45 3.79 -6.40
C ARG A 20 6.98 4.03 -7.83
N ASP A 21 7.25 3.11 -8.74
CA ASP A 21 6.83 3.20 -10.14
C ASP A 21 5.31 3.23 -10.23
N ILE A 22 4.61 2.30 -9.57
CA ILE A 22 3.14 2.27 -9.52
C ILE A 22 2.56 3.61 -8.99
N ILE A 23 3.18 4.17 -7.95
CA ILE A 23 2.75 5.46 -7.38
C ILE A 23 3.03 6.62 -8.35
N ALA A 24 4.20 6.62 -9.02
CA ALA A 24 4.63 7.65 -9.94
C ALA A 24 3.82 7.62 -11.25
N GLU A 25 3.51 6.43 -11.77
CA GLU A 25 2.64 6.22 -12.92
C GLU A 25 1.18 6.58 -12.59
N ASN A 26 0.75 6.40 -11.32
CA ASN A 26 -0.63 6.61 -10.91
C ASN A 26 -0.78 7.56 -9.70
N PRO A 27 -0.39 8.85 -9.83
CA PRO A 27 -0.46 9.82 -8.74
C PRO A 27 -1.90 10.18 -8.34
N THR A 28 -2.88 9.81 -9.15
CA THR A 28 -4.33 9.98 -8.90
C THR A 28 -4.93 8.83 -8.09
N TRP A 29 -4.18 7.76 -7.82
CA TRP A 29 -4.70 6.62 -7.09
C TRP A 29 -4.70 6.86 -5.58
N ASN A 30 -5.84 6.55 -4.96
CA ASN A 30 -5.97 6.57 -3.51
C ASN A 30 -5.14 5.43 -2.87
N ARG A 31 -4.68 5.63 -1.63
CA ARG A 31 -3.91 4.61 -0.86
C ARG A 31 -4.58 3.22 -0.86
N THR A 32 -5.90 3.15 -0.83
CA THR A 32 -6.66 1.89 -0.92
C THR A 32 -6.51 1.20 -2.27
N LYS A 33 -6.57 1.93 -3.39
CA LYS A 33 -6.36 1.36 -4.72
C LYS A 33 -4.94 0.83 -4.88
N ILE A 34 -3.94 1.61 -4.44
CA ILE A 34 -2.53 1.21 -4.44
C ILE A 34 -2.32 -0.06 -3.61
N SER A 35 -2.85 -0.11 -2.38
CA SER A 35 -2.75 -1.30 -1.51
C SER A 35 -3.37 -2.53 -2.16
N LYS A 36 -4.57 -2.41 -2.75
CA LYS A 36 -5.24 -3.52 -3.44
C LYS A 36 -4.47 -3.98 -4.67
N HIS A 37 -3.94 -3.05 -5.45
CA HIS A 37 -3.17 -3.34 -6.64
C HIS A 37 -1.89 -4.11 -6.29
N ILE A 38 -1.11 -3.63 -5.32
CA ILE A 38 0.10 -4.30 -4.83
C ILE A 38 -0.24 -5.68 -4.24
N CYS A 39 -1.29 -5.78 -3.42
CA CYS A 39 -1.76 -7.07 -2.89
C CYS A 39 -2.08 -8.06 -4.02
N ARG A 40 -2.74 -7.61 -5.08
CA ARG A 40 -3.07 -8.48 -6.21
C ARG A 40 -1.84 -8.84 -7.04
N LEU A 41 -0.96 -7.87 -7.31
CA LEU A 41 0.26 -8.04 -8.09
C LEU A 41 1.21 -9.06 -7.46
N TRP A 42 1.34 -9.02 -6.14
CA TRP A 42 2.18 -9.96 -5.39
C TRP A 42 1.44 -11.24 -4.97
N GLY A 43 0.17 -11.39 -5.35
CA GLY A 43 -0.66 -12.52 -4.92
C GLY A 43 -0.88 -12.56 -3.40
N TRP A 44 -0.71 -11.43 -2.72
CA TRP A 44 -0.90 -11.29 -1.27
C TRP A 44 -2.38 -11.17 -0.92
N GLN A 45 -3.06 -12.30 -1.09
CA GLN A 45 -4.47 -12.51 -0.78
C GLN A 45 -4.62 -13.82 -0.02
N SER A 46 -5.65 -13.91 0.81
CA SER A 46 -6.01 -15.18 1.45
C SER A 46 -6.46 -16.19 0.39
N PRO A 47 -6.35 -17.50 0.64
CA PRO A 47 -6.88 -18.53 -0.26
C PRO A 47 -8.39 -18.38 -0.51
N ASN A 48 -9.10 -17.70 0.39
CA ASN A 48 -10.53 -17.35 0.25
C ASN A 48 -10.78 -16.13 -0.67
N GLY A 49 -9.77 -15.58 -1.33
CA GLY A 49 -9.89 -14.43 -2.24
C GLY A 49 -9.97 -13.05 -1.58
N TYR A 50 -9.93 -12.99 -0.24
CA TYR A 50 -9.90 -11.71 0.48
C TYR A 50 -8.50 -11.09 0.46
N LEU A 51 -8.39 -9.87 -0.05
CA LEU A 51 -7.16 -9.08 -0.03
C LEU A 51 -6.81 -8.72 1.42
N LYS A 52 -5.53 -8.91 1.79
CA LYS A 52 -5.03 -8.55 3.13
C LYS A 52 -4.70 -7.06 3.19
N GLU A 53 -5.72 -6.22 3.02
CA GLU A 53 -5.58 -4.75 3.00
C GLU A 53 -4.95 -4.21 4.30
N ILE A 54 -5.26 -4.84 5.45
CA ILE A 54 -4.69 -4.46 6.76
C ILE A 54 -3.17 -4.66 6.77
N SER A 55 -2.68 -5.85 6.39
CA SER A 55 -1.23 -6.12 6.35
C SER A 55 -0.51 -5.28 5.30
N CYS A 56 -1.13 -5.04 4.15
CA CYS A 56 -0.56 -4.20 3.11
C CYS A 56 -0.42 -2.75 3.58
N ARG A 57 -1.46 -2.20 4.24
CA ARG A 57 -1.38 -0.85 4.83
C ARG A 57 -0.30 -0.75 5.90
N ASP A 58 -0.16 -1.73 6.78
CA ASP A 58 0.90 -1.75 7.79
C ASP A 58 2.30 -1.79 7.15
N MET A 59 2.48 -2.61 6.12
CA MET A 59 3.73 -2.67 5.35
C MET A 59 4.04 -1.33 4.66
N LEU A 60 3.07 -0.77 3.94
CA LEU A 60 3.19 0.52 3.26
C LEU A 60 3.54 1.63 4.24
N ARG A 61 2.86 1.68 5.40
CA ARG A 61 3.16 2.63 6.48
C ARG A 61 4.55 2.42 7.08
N THR A 62 5.03 1.18 7.15
CA THR A 62 6.40 0.90 7.60
C THR A 62 7.42 1.46 6.61
N LEU A 63 7.19 1.26 5.30
CA LEU A 63 8.09 1.77 4.25
C LEU A 63 8.07 3.29 4.13
N ASP A 64 6.91 3.91 4.35
CA ASP A 64 6.77 5.36 4.48
C ASP A 64 7.59 5.89 5.66
N LYS A 65 7.43 5.27 6.83
CA LYS A 65 8.16 5.65 8.05
C LYS A 65 9.67 5.48 7.93
N THR A 66 10.13 4.49 7.17
CA THR A 66 11.56 4.29 6.92
C THR A 66 12.10 5.15 5.79
N GLY A 67 11.26 5.99 5.15
CA GLY A 67 11.66 6.83 4.03
C GLY A 67 11.96 6.06 2.75
N LYS A 68 11.57 4.78 2.68
CA LYS A 68 11.81 3.91 1.52
C LYS A 68 10.82 4.20 0.38
N ILE A 69 9.59 4.60 0.68
CA ILE A 69 8.61 5.03 -0.33
C ILE A 69 7.93 6.31 0.12
N ASN A 70 7.43 7.10 -0.83
CA ASN A 70 6.60 8.26 -0.52
C ASN A 70 5.16 7.92 -0.90
N LEU A 71 4.34 7.54 0.08
CA LEU A 71 2.94 7.29 -0.23
C LEU A 71 2.24 8.61 -0.49
N PRO A 72 1.44 8.71 -1.58
CA PRO A 72 0.68 9.92 -1.83
C PRO A 72 -0.13 10.19 -0.57
N GLN A 73 0.05 11.40 -0.05
CA GLN A 73 -0.69 11.87 1.11
C GLN A 73 -2.17 11.66 0.77
N VAL A 74 -2.93 11.16 1.74
CA VAL A 74 -4.37 11.01 1.57
C VAL A 74 -4.84 12.38 1.08
N LYS A 75 -5.25 12.46 -0.20
CA LYS A 75 -6.01 13.61 -0.68
C LYS A 75 -7.30 13.55 0.11
N HIS A 76 -7.26 14.08 1.32
CA HIS A 76 -8.42 14.74 1.85
C HIS A 76 -8.64 15.86 0.85
N GLU A 77 -9.46 15.59 -0.16
CA GLU A 77 -10.28 16.63 -0.77
C GLU A 77 -11.22 17.10 0.34
N ASN A 78 -10.63 17.83 1.29
CA ASN A 78 -11.29 18.89 2.02
C ASN A 78 -10.86 20.13 1.21
N GLU A 79 -11.47 20.44 0.07
CA GLU A 79 -12.67 21.29 0.08
C GLU A 79 -13.09 21.64 1.51
N GLY A 80 -12.74 22.86 1.89
CA GLY A 80 -12.89 23.34 3.25
C GLY A 80 -14.24 22.96 3.85
N CYS A 81 -14.22 22.56 5.11
CA CYS A 81 -15.36 22.82 5.96
C CYS A 81 -15.57 24.34 5.92
N THR A 82 -16.52 24.76 5.10
CA THR A 82 -16.97 26.13 4.93
C THR A 82 -17.75 26.51 6.18
N LYS A 83 -17.29 27.57 6.84
CA LYS A 83 -17.95 28.38 7.90
C LYS A 83 -18.12 27.75 9.28
#